data_AF-A0A7H4M7H1-F1
#
_entry.id   AF-A0A7H4M7H1-F1
#
_cell.length_a   1.000
_cell.length_b   1.000
_cell.length_c   1.000
_cell.angle_alpha   90.00
_cell.angle_beta   90.00
_cell.angle_gamma   90.00
#
_symmetry.space_group_name_H-M   'P 1'
#
loop_
_entity.id
_entity.type
_entity.pdbx_description
1 polymer ?
#
loop_
_entity_poly.entity_id
_entity_poly.type
_entity_poly.pdbx_seq_one_letter_code
_entity_poly.pdbx_strand_id
1 'polypeptide(L)'
;MRKKLTWLFMFLELCLGISLIIYGLIKYFVKPSVSDNCVEATLCATETISFFMLWIYLTVGVMLIFLWYMTTWRAYQHKEKEVKSKLTPEDFVK
;
A
#
# COMPACT_ATOMS: atom_id res chain seq x y z
N MET A 1 4.83 -12.02 -23.17
CA MET A 1 5.62 -11.36 -22.09
C MET A 1 4.92 -10.15 -21.46
N ARG A 2 4.28 -9.26 -22.25
CA ARG A 2 3.68 -8.01 -21.75
C ARG A 2 2.71 -8.18 -20.57
N LYS A 3 1.82 -9.19 -20.59
CA LYS A 3 0.86 -9.48 -19.50
C LYS A 3 1.51 -9.87 -18.15
N LYS A 4 2.60 -10.66 -18.18
CA LYS A 4 3.32 -11.07 -16.95
C LYS A 4 4.03 -9.88 -16.30
N LEU A 5 4.57 -8.98 -17.12
CA LEU A 5 5.25 -7.76 -16.67
C LEU A 5 4.27 -6.80 -15.98
N THR A 6 3.07 -6.61 -16.55
CA THR A 6 2.05 -5.74 -15.94
C THR A 6 1.60 -6.27 -14.58
N TRP A 7 1.44 -7.59 -14.45
CA TRP A 7 1.06 -8.23 -13.19
C TRP A 7 2.14 -8.08 -12.11
N LEU A 8 3.41 -8.18 -12.50
CA LEU A 8 4.56 -7.92 -11.61
C LEU A 8 4.58 -6.48 -11.10
N PHE A 9 4.37 -5.49 -11.98
CA PHE A 9 4.31 -4.08 -11.58
C PHE A 9 3.16 -3.81 -10.63
N MET A 10 1.99 -4.41 -10.87
CA MET A 10 0.84 -4.31 -9.98
C MET A 10 1.13 -4.90 -8.59
N PHE A 11 1.80 -6.06 -8.53
CA PHE A 11 2.18 -6.66 -7.24
C PHE A 11 3.22 -5.81 -6.50
N LEU A 12 4.20 -5.27 -7.23
CA LEU A 12 5.20 -4.35 -6.69
C LEU A 12 4.56 -3.12 -6.05
N GLU A 13 3.56 -2.51 -6.70
CA GLU A 13 2.87 -1.32 -6.19
C GLU A 13 2.16 -1.59 -4.85
N LEU A 14 1.49 -2.74 -4.74
CA LEU A 14 0.85 -3.18 -3.49
C LEU A 14 1.89 -3.43 -2.39
N CYS A 15 2.97 -4.14 -2.71
CA CYS A 15 4.07 -4.37 -1.77
C CYS A 15 4.68 -3.06 -1.29
N LEU A 16 4.86 -2.09 -2.18
CA LEU A 16 5.45 -0.79 -1.85
C LEU A 16 4.55 0.01 -0.89
N GLY A 17 3.24 0.00 -1.10
CA GLY A 17 2.26 0.58 -0.17
C GLY A 17 2.32 -0.05 1.23
N ILE A 18 2.35 -1.39 1.30
CA ILE A 18 2.45 -2.13 2.57
C ILE A 18 3.79 -1.85 3.26
N SER A 19 4.90 -1.89 2.53
CA SER A 19 6.23 -1.61 3.07
C SER A 19 6.35 -0.20 3.64
N LEU A 20 5.72 0.80 3.01
CA LEU A 20 5.70 2.17 3.53
C LEU A 20 4.95 2.28 4.86
N ILE A 21 3.82 1.58 4.99
CA ILE A 21 3.06 1.52 6.25
C ILE A 21 3.90 0.87 7.34
N ILE A 22 4.48 -0.31 7.06
CA ILE A 22 5.33 -1.03 8.02
C ILE A 22 6.54 -0.20 8.41
N TYR A 23 7.20 0.44 7.45
CA TYR A 23 8.35 1.30 7.70
C TYR A 23 8.00 2.49 8.60
N GLY A 24 6.87 3.17 8.32
CA GLY A 24 6.38 4.26 9.17
C GLY A 24 6.14 3.81 10.60
N LEU A 25 5.50 2.65 10.78
CA LEU A 25 5.22 2.06 12.09
C LEU A 25 6.52 1.68 12.83
N ILE A 26 7.44 0.97 12.17
CA ILE A 26 8.74 0.59 12.78
C ILE A 26 9.51 1.84 13.19
N LYS A 27 9.57 2.88 12.33
CA LYS A 27 10.30 4.11 12.63
C LYS A 27 9.72 4.88 13.81
N TYR A 28 8.40 4.83 14.00
CA TYR A 28 7.73 5.49 15.11
C TYR A 28 7.87 4.70 16.42
N PHE A 29 7.65 3.39 16.40
CA PHE A 29 7.60 2.55 17.61
C PHE A 29 8.96 1.97 18.02
N VAL A 30 9.90 1.80 17.08
CA VAL A 30 11.27 1.28 17.32
C VAL A 30 12.27 2.44 17.39
N LYS A 31 11.83 3.62 17.85
CA LYS A 31 12.77 4.66 18.28
C LYS A 31 13.66 4.05 19.37
N PRO A 32 15.00 4.03 19.21
CA PRO A 32 15.86 3.69 20.32
C PRO A 32 15.56 4.69 21.44
N SER A 33 15.26 4.18 22.63
CA SER A 33 15.30 4.95 23.86
C SER A 33 16.75 5.37 24.07
N VAL A 34 17.20 6.39 23.34
CA VAL A 34 18.45 7.07 23.65
C VAL A 34 18.15 7.82 24.93
N SER A 35 18.50 7.15 26.01
CA SER A 35 18.67 7.71 27.34
C SER A 35 19.29 9.09 27.27
N ASP A 36 18.79 9.97 28.12
CA ASP A 36 19.55 11.06 28.72
C ASP A 36 20.24 12.00 27.73
N ASN A 37 19.53 13.07 27.33
CA ASN A 37 20.08 14.43 27.42
C ASN A 37 18.95 15.46 27.29
N CYS A 38 18.70 16.13 28.41
CA CYS A 38 17.74 17.21 28.62
C CYS A 38 17.72 18.25 27.50
N VAL A 39 16.58 18.42 26.82
CA VAL A 39 15.94 19.72 26.53
C VAL A 39 14.45 19.44 26.23
N GLU A 40 13.55 19.83 27.13
CA GLU A 40 12.10 19.61 27.03
C GLU A 40 11.47 20.17 25.74
N ALA A 41 12.00 21.29 25.22
CA ALA A 41 11.54 21.90 23.98
C ALA A 41 11.88 21.07 22.72
N THR A 42 13.06 20.45 22.69
CA THR A 42 13.52 19.66 21.55
C THR A 42 12.82 18.30 21.50
N LEU A 43 12.48 17.72 22.65
CA LEU A 43 11.67 16.50 22.75
C LEU A 43 10.24 16.72 22.22
N CYS A 44 9.55 17.80 22.61
CA CYS A 44 8.20 18.09 22.10
C CYS A 44 8.16 18.31 20.57
N ALA A 45 9.15 19.03 20.02
CA ALA A 45 9.26 19.23 18.57
C ALA A 45 9.61 17.93 17.83
N THR A 46 10.47 17.10 18.40
CA THR A 46 10.88 15.82 17.79
C THR A 46 9.74 14.79 17.81
N GLU A 47 8.94 14.77 18.87
CA GLU A 47 7.75 13.92 18.97
C GLU A 47 6.67 14.34 17.96
N THR A 48 6.39 15.64 17.82
CA THR A 48 5.45 16.15 16.82
C THR A 48 5.91 15.88 15.39
N ILE A 49 7.18 16.13 15.05
CA ILE A 49 7.74 15.83 13.72
C ILE A 49 7.67 14.33 13.44
N SER A 50 7.97 13.47 14.42
CA SER A 50 7.91 12.01 14.26
C SER A 50 6.48 11.53 14.01
N PHE A 51 5.51 12.13 14.71
CA PHE A 51 4.09 11.88 14.52
C PHE A 51 3.64 12.31 13.11
N PHE A 52 3.97 13.52 12.66
CA PHE A 52 3.65 13.97 11.30
C PHE A 52 4.28 13.07 10.22
N MET A 53 5.53 12.67 10.39
CA MET A 53 6.20 11.75 9.46
C MET A 53 5.50 10.39 9.41
N LEU A 54 5.09 9.83 10.54
CA LEU A 54 4.27 8.61 10.58
C LEU A 54 2.99 8.77 9.76
N TRP A 55 2.24 9.86 9.96
CA TRP A 55 1.02 10.12 9.21
C TRP A 55 1.25 10.26 7.72
N ILE A 56 2.37 10.88 7.29
CA ILE A 56 2.74 10.94 5.88
C ILE A 56 2.97 9.54 5.32
N TYR A 57 3.75 8.69 6.00
CA TYR A 57 3.98 7.32 5.53
C TYR A 57 2.68 6.50 5.47
N LEU A 58 1.80 6.64 6.46
CA LEU A 58 0.51 5.97 6.48
C LEU A 58 -0.41 6.45 5.35
N THR A 59 -0.55 7.76 5.18
CA THR A 59 -1.44 8.33 4.15
C THR A 59 -0.95 7.98 2.75
N VAL A 60 0.34 8.11 2.46
CA VAL A 60 0.92 7.72 1.16
C VAL A 60 0.78 6.22 0.92
N GLY A 61 1.07 5.38 1.92
CA GLY A 61 0.92 3.92 1.80
C GLY A 61 -0.54 3.51 1.54
N VAL A 62 -1.49 4.10 2.26
CA VAL A 62 -2.93 3.86 2.05
C VAL A 62 -3.39 4.35 0.68
N MET A 63 -2.94 5.53 0.22
CA MET A 63 -3.27 6.03 -1.11
C MET A 63 -2.77 5.08 -2.21
N LEU A 64 -1.56 4.53 -2.10
CA LEU A 64 -1.04 3.55 -3.05
C LEU A 64 -1.89 2.27 -3.08
N ILE A 65 -2.31 1.78 -1.92
CA ILE A 65 -3.21 0.60 -1.85
C ILE A 65 -4.57 0.91 -2.49
N PHE A 66 -5.12 2.10 -2.26
CA PHE A 66 -6.38 2.53 -2.89
C PHE A 66 -6.25 2.66 -4.41
N LEU A 67 -5.16 3.25 -4.89
CA LEU A 67 -4.86 3.36 -6.33
C LEU A 67 -4.74 1.97 -6.94
N TRP A 68 -4.03 1.05 -6.29
CA TRP A 68 -3.93 -0.33 -6.72
C TRP A 68 -5.31 -1.01 -6.78
N TYR A 69 -6.14 -0.84 -5.74
CA TYR A 69 -7.49 -1.41 -5.71
C TYR A 69 -8.36 -0.92 -6.88
N MET A 70 -8.33 0.38 -7.15
CA MET A 70 -9.15 1.00 -8.20
C MET A 70 -8.67 0.65 -9.61
N THR A 71 -7.35 0.70 -9.84
CA THR A 71 -6.78 0.51 -11.19
C THR A 71 -6.60 -0.95 -11.55
N THR A 72 -6.27 -1.79 -10.57
CA THR A 72 -5.92 -3.20 -10.80
C THR A 72 -7.07 -4.11 -10.44
N TRP A 73 -7.48 -4.13 -9.18
CA TRP A 73 -8.45 -5.12 -8.69
C TRP A 73 -9.83 -4.92 -9.32
N ARG A 74 -10.33 -3.68 -9.33
CA ARG A 74 -11.65 -3.37 -9.92
C ARG A 74 -11.68 -3.62 -11.43
N ALA A 75 -10.62 -3.25 -12.15
CA ALA A 75 -10.51 -3.49 -13.59
C ALA A 75 -10.41 -4.98 -13.93
N TYR A 76 -9.71 -5.76 -13.10
CA TYR A 76 -9.65 -7.21 -13.24
C TYR A 76 -11.03 -7.85 -13.04
N GLN A 77 -11.75 -7.48 -11.98
CA GLN A 77 -13.11 -7.98 -11.75
C GLN A 77 -14.08 -7.62 -12.86
N HIS A 78 -13.97 -6.42 -13.44
CA HIS A 78 -14.83 -6.01 -14.56
C HIS A 78 -14.59 -6.92 -15.78
N LYS A 79 -13.33 -7.19 -16.11
CA LYS A 79 -12.97 -8.07 -17.23
C LYS A 79 -13.42 -9.51 -17.02
N GLU A 80 -13.28 -10.06 -15.81
CA GLU A 80 -13.80 -11.41 -15.51
C GLU A 80 -15.33 -11.48 -15.64
N LYS A 81 -16.05 -10.46 -15.16
CA LYS A 81 -17.51 -10.40 -15.27
C LYS A 81 -17.97 -10.31 -16.73
N GLU A 82 -17.30 -9.49 -17.55
CA GLU A 82 -17.57 -9.42 -18.99
C GLU A 82 -17.33 -10.76 -19.69
N VAL A 83 -16.21 -11.43 -19.39
CA VAL A 83 -15.89 -12.75 -19.97
C VAL A 83 -16.93 -13.79 -19.58
N LYS A 84 -17.33 -13.84 -18.31
CA LYS A 84 -18.40 -14.76 -17.85
C LYS A 84 -19.75 -14.46 -18.49
N SER A 85 -20.08 -13.19 -18.76
CA SER A 85 -21.34 -12.82 -19.42
C SER A 85 -21.39 -13.20 -20.91
N LYS A 86 -20.22 -13.36 -21.55
CA LYS A 86 -20.09 -13.75 -22.96
C LYS A 86 -20.06 -15.26 -23.18
N LEU A 87 -19.81 -16.05 -22.14
CA LEU A 87 -19.80 -17.51 -22.23
C LEU A 87 -21.25 -18.01 -22.20
N THR A 88 -21.74 -18.43 -23.35
CA THR A 88 -23.03 -19.11 -23.47
C THR A 88 -22.94 -20.53 -22.91
N PRO A 89 -23.98 -21.05 -22.23
CA PRO A 89 -23.96 -22.39 -21.63
C PRO A 89 -23.70 -23.51 -22.65
N GLU A 90 -23.95 -23.25 -23.93
CA GLU A 90 -23.66 -24.15 -25.06
C GLU A 90 -22.15 -24.39 -25.28
N ASP A 91 -21.27 -23.47 -24.85
CA ASP A 91 -19.82 -23.61 -24.99
C ASP A 91 -19.20 -24.61 -23.99
N PHE A 92 -19.94 -25.01 -22.95
CA PHE A 92 -19.48 -25.96 -21.93
C PHE A 92 -19.92 -27.41 -22.21
N VAL A 93 -20.71 -27.64 -23.27
CA VAL A 93 -21.17 -28.96 -23.69
C VAL A 93 -20.39 -29.38 -24.93
N LYS A 94 -19.15 -29.85 -24.74
CA LYS A 94 -18.41 -30.57 -25.78
C LYS A 94 -17.72 -31.79 -25.21
#